data_AF-A0A3C1MUZ3-F1
#
_entry.id   AF-A0A3C1MUZ3-F1
#
_cell.length_a   1.000
_cell.length_b   1.000
_cell.length_c   1.000
_cell.angle_alpha   90.00
_cell.angle_beta   90.00
_cell.angle_gamma   90.00
#
_symmetry.space_group_name_H-M   'P 1'
#
loop_
_entity.id
_entity.type
_entity.pdbx_description
1 polymer ?
#
loop_
_entity_poly.entity_id
_entity_poly.type
_entity_poly.pdbx_seq_one_letter_code
_entity_poly.pdbx_strand_id
1 'polypeptide(L)' 'MKRKSSGWTAERRARQSALIRTWKPWEHSTGARTDEGKARSSQNALTLGMYTANELARWAAFRALLKAHLKGLKSIR' A
#
# COMPACT_ATOMS: atom_id res chain seq x y z
N MET A 1 7.73 22.75 -20.28
CA MET A 1 8.21 21.42 -20.75
C MET A 1 7.02 20.45 -20.84
N LYS A 2 6.66 19.99 -22.05
CA LYS A 2 5.61 18.97 -22.24
C LYS A 2 6.18 17.61 -21.85
N ARG A 3 5.59 16.92 -20.86
CA ARG A 3 5.97 15.53 -20.53
C ARG A 3 5.69 14.65 -21.74
N LYS A 4 6.73 13.96 -22.25
CA LYS A 4 6.63 12.99 -23.34
C LYS A 4 5.61 11.92 -22.91
N SER A 5 4.47 11.81 -23.59
CA SER A 5 3.55 10.70 -23.35
C SER A 5 4.27 9.42 -23.75
N SER A 6 4.50 8.56 -22.77
CA SER A 6 5.32 7.34 -22.86
C SER A 6 4.65 6.26 -23.71
N GLY A 7 4.41 6.49 -25.00
CA GLY A 7 3.97 5.46 -25.96
C GLY A 7 2.65 4.73 -25.67
N TRP A 8 1.91 5.12 -24.63
CA TRP A 8 0.68 4.48 -24.14
C TRP A 8 -0.57 5.24 -24.59
N THR A 9 -0.87 5.16 -25.89
CA THR A 9 -2.16 5.61 -26.44
C THR A 9 -3.31 4.77 -25.88
N ALA A 10 -4.54 5.28 -25.97
CA ALA A 10 -5.73 4.56 -25.52
C ALA A 10 -5.91 3.23 -26.28
N GLU A 11 -5.72 3.24 -27.59
CA GLU A 11 -5.79 2.04 -28.44
C GLU A 11 -4.74 1.00 -28.03
N ARG A 12 -3.51 1.43 -27.73
CA ARG A 12 -2.47 0.51 -27.27
C ARG A 12 -2.82 -0.12 -25.93
N ARG A 13 -3.39 0.65 -24.99
CA ARG A 13 -3.88 0.12 -23.71
C ARG A 13 -5.00 -0.89 -23.94
N ALA A 14 -5.97 -0.59 -24.82
CA ALA A 14 -7.06 -1.51 -25.15
C ALA A 14 -6.54 -2.82 -25.76
N ARG A 15 -5.64 -2.74 -26.75
CA ARG A 15 -5.00 -3.90 -27.37
C ARG A 15 -4.25 -4.76 -26.35
N GLN A 16 -3.43 -4.14 -25.51
CA GLN A 16 -2.69 -4.86 -24.47
C GLN A 16 -3.63 -5.48 -23.43
N SER A 17 -4.72 -4.78 -23.08
CA SER A 17 -5.74 -5.29 -22.17
C SER A 17 -6.48 -6.51 -22.74
N ALA A 18 -6.70 -6.56 -24.05
CA ALA A 18 -7.25 -7.74 -24.72
C ALA A 18 -6.28 -8.92 -24.69
N LEU A 19 -4.99 -8.70 -25.01
CA LEU A 19 -3.95 -9.75 -24.98
C LEU A 19 -3.76 -10.33 -23.57
N ILE A 20 -3.70 -9.47 -22.56
CA ILE A 20 -3.58 -9.88 -21.15
C ILE A 20 -4.77 -10.75 -20.72
N ARG A 21 -5.99 -10.48 -21.23
CA ARG A 21 -7.17 -11.34 -20.99
C ARG A 21 -7.10 -12.69 -21.68
N THR A 22 -6.37 -12.81 -22.79
CA THR A 22 -6.14 -14.10 -23.46
C THR A 22 -5.22 -14.98 -22.62
N TRP A 23 -4.12 -14.44 -22.11
CA TRP A 23 -3.10 -15.23 -21.40
C TRP A 23 -3.35 -15.36 -19.90
N LYS A 24 -4.19 -14.50 -19.32
CA LYS A 24 -4.62 -14.51 -17.91
C LYS A 24 -3.49 -14.82 -16.92
N PRO A 25 -2.37 -14.08 -16.93
CA PRO A 25 -1.18 -14.42 -16.14
C PRO A 25 -1.45 -14.52 -14.62
N TRP A 26 -2.52 -13.90 -14.12
CA TRP A 26 -2.96 -14.04 -12.73
C TRP A 26 -3.38 -15.46 -12.34
N GLU A 27 -3.84 -16.29 -13.27
CA GLU A 27 -4.23 -17.69 -13.00
C GLU A 27 -3.01 -18.54 -12.59
N HIS A 28 -1.81 -18.17 -13.04
CA HIS A 28 -0.54 -18.80 -12.67
C HIS A 28 0.20 -18.06 -11.54
N SER A 29 -0.37 -17.00 -10.98
CA SER A 29 0.28 -16.25 -9.92
C SER A 29 0.35 -17.09 -8.64
N THR A 30 1.56 -17.47 -8.24
CA THR A 30 1.82 -18.13 -6.96
C THR A 30 2.07 -17.06 -5.89
N GLY A 31 1.04 -16.27 -5.59
CA GLY A 31 1.09 -15.37 -4.44
C GLY A 31 1.39 -16.12 -3.14
N ALA A 32 1.57 -15.40 -2.03
CA ALA A 32 1.81 -16.01 -0.73
C ALA A 32 0.63 -16.91 -0.30
N ARG A 33 0.81 -18.24 -0.33
CA ARG A 33 -0.22 -19.22 0.05
C ARG A 33 -0.19 -19.59 1.53
N THR A 34 0.99 -19.47 2.17
CA THR A 34 1.18 -19.77 3.59
C THR A 34 1.03 -18.51 4.44
N ASP A 35 0.70 -18.68 5.72
CA ASP A 35 0.57 -17.55 6.65
C ASP A 35 1.90 -16.81 6.85
N GLU A 36 3.02 -17.54 6.90
CA GLU A 36 4.37 -16.97 6.88
C GLU A 36 4.64 -16.15 5.62
N GLY A 37 4.19 -16.63 4.45
CA GLY A 37 4.29 -15.91 3.20
C GLY A 37 3.49 -14.61 3.22
N LYS A 38 2.26 -14.66 3.74
CA LYS A 38 1.38 -13.49 3.84
C LYS A 38 1.96 -12.46 4.81
N ALA A 39 2.48 -12.92 5.94
CA ALA A 39 3.13 -12.08 6.95
C ALA A 39 4.37 -11.37 6.38
N ARG A 40 5.16 -12.03 5.53
CA ARG A 40 6.27 -11.39 4.81
C ARG A 40 5.78 -10.39 3.78
N SER A 41 4.81 -10.78 2.95
CA SER A 41 4.26 -9.90 1.91
C SER A 41 3.61 -8.64 2.49
N SER A 42 3.02 -8.69 3.68
CA SER A 42 2.44 -7.51 4.33
C SER A 42 3.50 -6.49 4.77
N GLN A 43 4.74 -6.93 5.02
CA GLN A 43 5.83 -6.01 5.38
C GLN A 43 6.29 -5.15 4.21
N ASN A 44 6.00 -5.53 2.95
CA ASN A 44 6.38 -4.72 1.79
C ASN A 44 5.76 -3.32 1.83
N ALA A 45 4.60 -3.15 2.48
CA ALA A 45 3.97 -1.86 2.71
C ALA A 45 4.84 -0.92 3.57
N LEU A 46 5.77 -1.46 4.36
CA LEU A 46 6.59 -0.71 5.30
C LEU A 46 7.86 -0.09 4.71
N THR A 47 7.95 -0.01 3.39
CA THR A 47 9.19 0.43 2.71
C THR A 47 9.19 1.90 2.30
N LEU A 48 8.02 2.57 2.23
CA LEU A 48 7.94 3.92 1.66
C LEU A 48 7.07 4.88 2.49
N GLY A 49 7.48 6.15 2.50
CA GLY A 49 6.71 7.27 3.01
C GLY A 49 6.36 7.15 4.49
N MET A 50 5.10 7.44 4.83
CA MET A 50 4.60 7.41 6.21
C MET A 50 4.38 6.00 6.76
N TYR A 51 4.56 4.97 5.93
CA TYR A 51 4.35 3.59 6.30
C TYR A 51 5.64 2.89 6.72
N THR A 52 6.79 3.56 6.71
CA THR A 52 8.01 2.94 7.24
C THR A 52 7.81 2.50 8.68
N ALA A 53 8.50 1.43 9.08
CA ALA A 53 8.41 0.90 10.44
C ALA A 53 8.65 2.00 11.50
N ASN A 54 9.61 2.90 11.24
CA ASN A 54 9.90 4.03 12.12
C ASN A 54 8.77 5.07 12.15
N GLU A 55 8.22 5.44 10.99
CA GLU A 55 7.11 6.41 10.93
C GLU A 55 5.83 5.88 11.56
N LEU A 56 5.54 4.59 11.42
CA LEU A 56 4.43 3.94 12.12
C LEU A 56 4.63 3.94 13.64
N ALA A 57 5.85 3.68 14.12
CA ALA A 57 6.16 3.75 15.54
C ALA A 57 5.99 5.17 16.10
N ARG A 58 6.46 6.19 15.36
CA ARG A 58 6.25 7.61 15.69
C ARG A 58 4.76 7.96 15.74
N TRP A 59 3.99 7.51 14.75
CA TRP A 59 2.54 7.70 14.72
C TRP A 59 1.82 7.03 15.88
N ALA A 60 2.22 5.82 16.27
CA ALA A 60 1.65 5.11 17.40
C ALA A 60 1.93 5.84 18.72
N ALA A 61 3.16 6.31 18.94
CA ALA A 61 3.53 7.10 20.10
C ALA A 61 2.72 8.41 20.18
N PHE A 62 2.60 9.13 19.05
CA PHE A 62 1.81 10.35 18.97
C PHE A 62 0.32 10.12 19.29
N ARG A 63 -0.27 9.05 18.73
CA ARG A 63 -1.66 8.66 19.03
C ARG A 63 -1.86 8.33 20.51
N ALA A 64 -0.91 7.66 21.14
CA ALA A 64 -0.97 7.34 22.57
C ALA A 64 -0.97 8.61 23.43
N LEU A 65 -0.08 9.57 23.10
CA LEU A 65 -0.02 10.87 23.76
C LEU A 65 -1.35 11.64 23.64
N LEU A 66 -1.90 11.74 22.42
CA LEU A 66 -3.17 12.41 22.18
C LEU A 66 -4.32 11.75 22.97
N LYS A 67 -4.35 10.42 23.02
CA LYS A 67 -5.36 9.67 23.78
C LYS A 67 -5.26 9.93 25.28
N ALA A 68 -4.04 9.99 25.83
CA ALA A 68 -3.81 10.33 27.23
C ALA A 68 -4.26 11.77 27.54
N HIS A 69 -3.92 12.72 26.69
CA HIS A 69 -4.32 14.12 26.84
C HIS A 69 -5.85 14.28 26.81
N LEU A 70 -6.52 13.64 25.84
CA LEU A 70 -8.00 13.61 25.76
C LEU A 70 -8.64 13.02 27.02
N LYS A 71 -8.06 11.96 27.59
CA LYS A 71 -8.56 11.36 28.83
C LYS A 71 -8.43 12.33 30.02
N GLY A 72 -7.31 13.05 30.11
CA GLY A 72 -7.09 14.08 31.13
C GLY A 72 -8.12 15.20 31.05
N LEU A 73 -8.36 15.74 29.85
CA LEU A 73 -9.37 16.79 29.64
C LEU A 73 -10.78 16.33 30.03
N LYS A 74 -11.14 15.08 29.71
CA LYS A 74 -12.43 14.50 30.12
C LYS A 74 -12.56 14.27 31.62
N SER A 75 -11.44 14.16 32.34
CA SER A 75 -11.44 13.95 33.79
C SER A 75 -11.56 15.25 34.59
N ILE A 76 -11.41 16.41 33.93
CA ILE A 76 -11.47 17.74 34.55
C ILE A 76 -12.85 18.40 34.33
N ARG A 77 -13.63 17.91 33.36
CA ARG A 77 -15.03 18.28 33.14
C ARG A 77 -15.94 17.37 33.95
#